data_AF-A0A5J5IVR0-F1
#
_entry.id   AF-A0A5J5IVR0-F1
#
_cell.length_a   1.000
_cell.length_b   1.000
_cell.length_c   1.000
_cell.angle_alpha   90.00
_cell.angle_beta   90.00
_cell.angle_gamma   90.00
#
_symmetry.space_group_name_H-M   'P 1'
#
loop_
_entity.id
_entity.type
_entity.pdbx_description
1 polymer ?
#
loop_
_entity_poly.entity_id
_entity_poly.type
_entity_poly.pdbx_seq_one_letter_code
_entity_poly.pdbx_strand_id
1 'polypeptide(L)'
;MPDEPDPVGEPEAWTPLSERRVYDGYVRVRTDRYRLPDGGESDWDVIEIPDTVTVIAMTRDDRVVLFDQYRVGPRRVLGELPGGLIDPGEDAVAAGIRELREETGYLPAATFDAGAEWAAANVTRRRHTIVAAGCELVGEPEWGEHEHGRVRTIAAADLMRHLATGEISDGGTALRALHVFVRATLDDDVLRALQQRVRSLLAAPGPLEPPSPDAIDGFWRDAATLPPADLRPALDRALAPRPADDPIALYERASLHDYLGEEAAAVPLYRAALAAGLSGERVPAARIQLASSLRNVGDPSGAIAVLKDFPPDDPLAPAAQAFLALALLDDGKPAPALRTALHALAPTLPAYGRAVSSYADDVRAPRRIRAISVALVVKDGHVLAEEYPETARHGAFLRAPGGGIEVGESAADAMRRELREELGIEVEDVRRVAVTENIFDRAGASGHEIVSVFAVRSAALDALPLDAHLPVLDGDTRVGWHRLDGLDRDLPFHPAEAGDLARAVADGSL
;
A
#
# COMPACT_ATOMS: atom_id res chain seq x y z
N MET A 1 29.35 -35.90 -1.68
CA MET A 1 29.51 -34.99 -2.83
C MET A 1 29.93 -35.88 -3.98
N PRO A 2 29.12 -36.09 -5.03
CA PRO A 2 29.67 -36.68 -6.25
C PRO A 2 30.69 -35.69 -6.83
N ASP A 3 31.85 -36.21 -7.24
CA ASP A 3 32.93 -35.43 -7.87
C ASP A 3 32.39 -34.63 -9.05
N GLU A 4 32.73 -33.34 -9.11
CA GLU A 4 32.46 -32.50 -10.28
C GLU A 4 33.16 -33.13 -11.50
N PRO A 5 32.46 -33.32 -12.64
CA PRO A 5 33.10 -33.84 -13.83
C PRO A 5 34.22 -32.89 -14.27
N ASP A 6 35.38 -33.46 -14.61
CA ASP A 6 36.50 -32.70 -15.17
C ASP A 6 36.02 -31.82 -16.34
N PRO A 7 36.43 -30.55 -16.41
CA PRO A 7 36.07 -29.69 -17.52
C PRO A 7 36.52 -30.32 -18.86
N VAL A 8 35.59 -30.42 -19.80
CA VAL A 8 35.89 -30.81 -21.19
C VAL A 8 36.87 -29.77 -21.77
N GLY A 9 37.93 -30.25 -22.43
CA GLY A 9 39.18 -29.51 -22.71
C GLY A 9 39.09 -28.10 -23.30
N GLU A 10 40.20 -27.36 -23.22
CA GLU A 10 40.30 -25.97 -23.67
C GLU A 10 39.98 -25.82 -25.17
N PRO A 11 39.20 -24.80 -25.56
CA PRO A 11 38.85 -24.60 -26.97
C PRO A 11 40.07 -24.13 -27.78
N GLU A 12 40.46 -24.91 -28.79
CA GLU A 12 41.50 -24.55 -29.74
C GLU A 12 40.99 -23.55 -30.80
N ALA A 13 41.79 -22.52 -31.09
CA ALA A 13 41.47 -21.49 -32.07
C ALA A 13 41.48 -22.06 -33.50
N TRP A 14 40.51 -21.63 -34.32
CA TRP A 14 40.43 -22.06 -35.72
C TRP A 14 41.38 -21.24 -36.59
N THR A 15 41.91 -21.85 -37.64
CA THR A 15 42.83 -21.16 -38.57
C THR A 15 42.06 -20.57 -39.74
N PRO A 16 42.09 -19.25 -39.99
CA PRO A 16 41.45 -18.66 -41.15
C PRO A 16 42.15 -19.10 -42.45
N LEU A 17 41.38 -19.41 -43.48
CA LEU A 17 41.86 -19.87 -44.78
C LEU A 17 41.58 -18.87 -45.90
N SER A 18 40.38 -18.32 -45.97
CA SER A 18 40.01 -17.29 -46.94
C SER A 18 38.80 -16.48 -46.49
N GLU A 19 38.63 -15.30 -47.09
CA GLU A 19 37.46 -14.44 -46.90
C GLU A 19 36.90 -14.03 -48.26
N ARG A 20 35.58 -13.89 -48.36
CA ARG A 20 34.90 -13.46 -49.59
C ARG A 20 33.67 -12.64 -49.26
N ARG A 21 33.58 -11.41 -49.75
CA ARG A 21 32.36 -10.61 -49.64
C ARG A 21 31.25 -11.22 -50.50
N VAL A 22 30.08 -11.41 -49.89
CA VAL A 22 28.89 -12.01 -50.54
C VAL A 22 27.72 -11.05 -50.64
N TYR A 23 27.70 -9.98 -49.82
CA TYR A 23 26.71 -8.92 -49.90
C TYR A 23 27.33 -7.57 -49.49
N ASP A 24 26.97 -6.50 -50.21
CA ASP A 24 27.46 -5.13 -49.99
C ASP A 24 26.29 -4.15 -50.15
N GLY A 25 25.45 -4.07 -49.12
CA GLY A 25 24.27 -3.19 -49.05
C GLY A 25 24.28 -2.33 -47.78
N TYR A 26 23.10 -2.10 -47.18
CA TYR A 26 22.99 -1.37 -45.90
C TYR A 26 23.81 -2.05 -44.79
N VAL A 27 23.83 -3.39 -44.79
CA VAL A 27 24.81 -4.19 -44.07
C VAL A 27 25.76 -4.85 -45.07
N ARG A 28 27.00 -5.11 -44.65
CA ARG A 28 27.97 -5.90 -45.43
C ARG A 28 28.05 -7.31 -44.86
N VAL A 29 28.16 -8.31 -45.72
CA VAL A 29 28.32 -9.71 -45.31
C VAL A 29 29.47 -10.33 -46.08
N ARG A 30 30.38 -10.98 -45.34
CA ARG A 30 31.47 -11.80 -45.89
C ARG A 30 31.34 -13.24 -45.42
N THR A 31 31.72 -14.19 -46.27
CA THR A 31 31.87 -15.60 -45.91
C THR A 31 33.36 -15.88 -45.68
N ASP A 32 33.67 -16.35 -44.48
CA ASP A 32 35.01 -16.74 -44.06
C ASP A 32 35.14 -18.26 -44.04
N ARG A 33 36.22 -18.78 -44.60
CA ARG A 33 36.55 -20.21 -44.52
C ARG A 33 37.59 -20.44 -43.43
N TYR A 34 37.33 -21.41 -42.57
CA TYR A 34 38.23 -21.80 -41.47
C TYR A 34 38.65 -23.27 -41.58
N ARG A 35 39.85 -23.57 -41.08
CA ARG A 35 40.25 -24.91 -40.68
C ARG A 35 39.99 -25.10 -39.19
N LEU A 36 39.22 -26.13 -38.87
CA LEU A 36 38.84 -26.57 -37.53
C LEU A 36 40.00 -27.34 -36.86
N PRO A 37 39.99 -27.50 -35.52
CA PRO A 37 41.03 -28.22 -34.79
C PRO A 37 41.19 -29.69 -35.21
N ASP A 38 40.11 -30.34 -35.66
CA ASP A 38 40.13 -31.72 -36.19
C ASP A 38 40.66 -31.83 -37.63
N GLY A 39 41.06 -30.70 -38.22
CA GLY A 39 41.52 -30.60 -39.61
C GLY A 39 40.41 -30.42 -40.64
N GLY A 40 39.14 -30.47 -40.23
CA GLY A 40 37.99 -30.16 -41.08
C GLY A 40 37.98 -28.71 -41.55
N GLU A 41 37.23 -28.40 -42.60
CA GLU A 41 37.04 -27.02 -43.08
C GLU A 41 35.57 -26.62 -43.03
N SER A 42 35.29 -25.36 -42.70
CA SER A 42 33.92 -24.83 -42.54
C SER A 42 33.84 -23.38 -42.99
N ASP A 43 32.73 -23.02 -43.65
CA ASP A 43 32.43 -21.67 -44.11
C ASP A 43 31.43 -20.99 -43.15
N TRP A 44 31.68 -19.73 -42.80
CA TRP A 44 30.90 -18.94 -41.83
C TRP A 44 30.58 -17.55 -42.37
N ASP A 45 29.31 -17.16 -42.34
CA ASP A 45 28.90 -15.81 -42.71
C ASP A 45 29.08 -14.85 -41.52
N VAL A 46 29.79 -13.75 -41.79
CA VAL A 46 30.11 -12.68 -40.83
C VAL A 46 29.45 -11.39 -41.31
N ILE A 47 28.66 -10.77 -40.42
CA ILE A 47 28.04 -9.47 -40.68
C ILE A 47 29.01 -8.36 -40.24
N GLU A 48 29.35 -7.49 -41.17
CA GLU A 48 30.23 -6.35 -40.96
C GLU A 48 29.37 -5.08 -40.79
N ILE A 49 29.40 -4.53 -39.58
CA ILE A 49 28.67 -3.30 -39.22
C ILE A 49 29.51 -2.49 -38.22
N PRO A 50 29.50 -1.13 -38.28
CA PRO A 50 30.27 -0.30 -37.36
C PRO A 50 29.82 -0.43 -35.90
N ASP A 51 30.68 0.00 -35.00
CA ASP A 51 30.39 0.07 -33.57
C ASP A 51 29.27 1.08 -33.29
N THR A 52 28.51 0.82 -32.23
CA THR A 52 27.38 1.67 -31.82
C THR A 52 27.50 2.01 -30.34
N VAL A 53 26.91 3.12 -29.94
CA VAL A 53 26.76 3.54 -28.55
C VAL A 53 25.29 3.70 -28.19
N THR A 54 24.94 3.35 -26.97
CA THR A 54 23.62 3.59 -26.38
C THR A 54 23.78 4.30 -25.04
N VAL A 55 22.86 5.19 -24.69
CA VAL A 55 22.95 6.04 -23.49
C VAL A 55 21.77 5.82 -22.55
N ILE A 56 22.05 5.41 -21.31
CA ILE A 56 21.08 5.41 -20.21
C ILE A 56 21.06 6.82 -19.61
N ALA A 57 20.21 7.69 -20.15
CA ALA A 57 20.14 9.09 -19.76
C ALA A 57 19.14 9.34 -18.61
N MET A 58 19.66 9.59 -17.42
CA MET A 58 18.88 9.96 -16.23
C MET A 58 18.86 11.48 -16.05
N THR A 59 17.66 12.05 -16.02
CA THR A 59 17.41 13.48 -15.78
C THR A 59 17.50 13.83 -14.30
N ARG A 60 17.55 15.13 -13.98
CA ARG A 60 17.52 15.61 -12.58
C ARG A 60 16.19 15.33 -11.87
N ASP A 61 15.10 15.19 -12.63
CA ASP A 61 13.74 14.94 -12.12
C ASP A 61 13.39 13.45 -12.02
N ASP A 62 14.40 12.59 -11.87
CA ASP A 62 14.25 11.13 -11.70
C ASP A 62 13.46 10.45 -12.84
N ARG A 63 13.76 10.87 -14.07
CA ARG A 63 13.21 10.28 -15.30
C ARG A 63 14.30 9.79 -16.25
N VAL A 64 13.97 8.77 -17.03
CA VAL A 64 14.82 8.24 -18.11
C VAL A 64 14.33 8.74 -19.46
N VAL A 65 15.25 9.26 -20.27
CA VAL A 65 14.98 9.70 -21.64
C VAL A 65 14.97 8.49 -22.58
N LEU A 66 13.95 8.40 -23.43
CA LEU A 66 13.78 7.37 -24.44
C LEU A 66 13.51 8.00 -25.81
N PHE A 67 13.86 7.26 -26.85
CA PHE A 67 13.59 7.61 -28.24
C PHE A 67 12.76 6.50 -28.89
N ASP A 68 11.49 6.81 -29.18
CA ASP A 68 10.60 5.89 -29.86
C ASP A 68 10.87 5.95 -31.38
N GLN A 69 11.45 4.89 -31.96
CA GLN A 69 11.82 4.84 -33.39
C GLN A 69 11.21 3.62 -34.07
N TYR A 70 10.77 3.79 -35.33
CA TYR A 70 10.35 2.65 -36.16
C TYR A 70 11.56 1.82 -36.60
N ARG A 71 11.61 0.56 -36.18
CA ARG A 71 12.66 -0.38 -36.58
C ARG A 71 12.15 -1.32 -37.66
N VAL A 72 12.81 -1.29 -38.82
CA VAL A 72 12.42 -2.06 -40.02
C VAL A 72 12.50 -3.58 -39.84
N GLY A 73 13.40 -4.07 -38.99
CA GLY A 73 13.55 -5.50 -38.69
C GLY A 73 12.31 -6.08 -37.99
N PRO A 74 11.94 -5.60 -36.79
CA PRO A 74 10.74 -6.04 -36.08
C PRO A 74 9.43 -5.40 -36.60
N ARG A 75 9.51 -4.46 -37.55
CA ARG A 75 8.39 -3.76 -38.21
C ARG A 75 7.43 -3.06 -37.25
N ARG A 76 7.98 -2.45 -36.20
CA ARG A 76 7.22 -1.75 -35.17
C ARG A 76 8.04 -0.60 -34.60
N VAL A 77 7.37 0.28 -33.88
CA VAL A 77 8.02 1.33 -33.08
C VAL A 77 8.56 0.68 -31.81
N LEU A 78 9.84 0.87 -31.53
CA LEU A 78 10.48 0.45 -30.28
C LEU A 78 10.81 1.68 -29.45
N GLY A 79 10.60 1.61 -28.14
CA GLY A 79 10.99 2.66 -27.21
C GLY A 79 12.39 2.43 -26.70
N GLU A 80 13.39 2.80 -27.48
CA GLU A 80 14.79 2.49 -27.19
C GLU A 80 15.47 3.58 -26.37
N LEU A 81 16.64 3.25 -25.85
CA LEU A 81 17.53 4.25 -25.29
C LEU A 81 18.16 5.05 -26.45
N PRO A 82 18.43 6.35 -26.27
CA PRO A 82 19.08 7.14 -27.29
C PRO A 82 20.48 6.62 -27.61
N GLY A 83 20.89 6.70 -28.87
CA GLY A 83 22.17 6.19 -29.31
C GLY A 83 22.25 5.89 -30.81
N GLY A 84 23.47 5.80 -31.32
CA GLY A 84 23.72 5.64 -32.75
C GLY A 84 25.09 5.06 -33.07
N LEU A 85 25.57 5.36 -34.27
CA LEU A 85 26.85 4.86 -34.77
C LEU A 85 28.00 5.65 -34.14
N ILE A 86 29.12 4.96 -33.89
CA ILE A 86 30.37 5.61 -33.52
C ILE A 86 31.14 5.89 -34.81
N ASP A 87 31.48 7.15 -35.04
CA ASP A 87 32.22 7.53 -36.24
C ASP A 87 33.67 7.01 -36.20
N PRO A 88 34.33 6.80 -37.37
CA PRO A 88 35.70 6.36 -37.41
C PRO A 88 36.66 7.27 -36.62
N GLY A 89 37.23 6.73 -35.53
CA GLY A 89 38.14 7.45 -34.64
C GLY A 89 37.46 8.29 -33.55
N GLU A 90 36.12 8.27 -33.48
CA GLU A 90 35.35 8.91 -32.42
C GLU A 90 35.43 8.08 -31.12
N ASP A 91 35.52 8.76 -29.99
CA ASP A 91 35.42 8.13 -28.66
C ASP A 91 33.96 7.77 -28.35
N ALA A 92 33.73 6.63 -27.71
CA ALA A 92 32.37 6.14 -27.44
C ALA A 92 31.57 7.07 -26.50
N VAL A 93 32.22 7.73 -25.54
CA VAL A 93 31.54 8.70 -24.66
C VAL A 93 31.16 9.94 -25.47
N ALA A 94 32.08 10.44 -26.31
CA ALA A 94 31.81 11.58 -27.19
C ALA A 94 30.65 11.29 -28.16
N ALA A 95 30.66 10.11 -28.80
CA ALA A 95 29.58 9.64 -29.65
C ALA A 95 28.26 9.58 -28.87
N GLY A 96 28.25 9.01 -27.67
CA GLY A 96 27.04 8.92 -26.84
C GLY A 96 26.46 10.29 -26.48
N ILE A 97 27.31 11.27 -26.14
CA ILE A 97 26.87 12.64 -25.84
C ILE A 97 26.31 13.32 -27.09
N ARG A 98 26.94 13.11 -28.26
CA ARG A 98 26.47 13.63 -29.54
C ARG A 98 25.09 13.08 -29.89
N GLU A 99 24.96 11.75 -29.91
CA GLU A 99 23.70 11.05 -30.22
C GLU A 99 22.58 11.43 -29.24
N LEU A 100 22.86 11.49 -27.93
CA LEU A 100 21.88 11.94 -26.94
C LEU A 100 21.35 13.35 -27.27
N ARG A 101 22.25 14.27 -27.65
CA ARG A 101 21.85 15.63 -28.02
C ARG A 101 21.07 15.66 -29.34
N GLU A 102 21.57 15.00 -30.38
CA GLU A 102 20.96 15.00 -31.71
C GLU A 102 19.57 14.34 -31.69
N GLU A 103 19.41 13.18 -31.05
CA GLU A 103 18.12 12.47 -31.03
C GLU A 103 17.10 13.10 -30.08
N THR A 104 17.55 13.67 -28.96
CA THR A 104 16.64 14.01 -27.84
C THR A 104 16.71 15.44 -27.33
N GLY A 105 17.75 16.20 -27.69
CA GLY A 105 18.00 17.55 -27.18
C GLY A 105 18.59 17.61 -25.76
N TYR A 106 18.88 16.46 -25.14
CA TYR A 106 19.43 16.39 -23.78
C TYR A 106 20.96 16.43 -23.77
N LEU A 107 21.54 17.03 -22.73
CA LEU A 107 22.97 16.92 -22.41
C LEU A 107 23.17 16.48 -20.96
N PRO A 108 24.16 15.62 -20.68
CA PRO A 108 24.43 15.15 -19.33
C PRO A 108 25.35 16.09 -18.56
N ALA A 109 25.22 16.10 -17.23
CA ALA A 109 26.16 16.75 -16.33
C ALA A 109 27.43 15.90 -16.10
N ALA A 110 27.27 14.57 -16.10
CA ALA A 110 28.38 13.62 -15.97
C ALA A 110 28.06 12.30 -16.70
N THR A 111 29.08 11.60 -17.14
CA THR A 111 28.96 10.32 -17.87
C THR A 111 29.88 9.26 -17.31
N PHE A 112 29.45 8.00 -17.39
CA PHE A 112 30.24 6.83 -17.04
C PHE A 112 30.23 5.84 -18.21
N ASP A 113 31.41 5.45 -18.69
CA ASP A 113 31.56 4.40 -19.71
C ASP A 113 31.47 3.01 -19.05
N ALA A 114 30.41 2.27 -19.37
CA ALA A 114 30.21 0.90 -18.88
C ALA A 114 30.88 -0.16 -19.78
N GLY A 115 31.68 0.28 -20.75
CA GLY A 115 32.35 -0.54 -21.74
C GLY A 115 31.38 -1.10 -22.78
N ALA A 116 31.83 -2.15 -23.46
CA ALA A 116 31.11 -2.72 -24.60
C ALA A 116 30.98 -4.24 -24.58
N GLU A 117 30.04 -4.75 -25.37
CA GLU A 117 29.84 -6.17 -25.65
C GLU A 117 29.76 -6.45 -27.16
N TRP A 118 29.98 -7.70 -27.57
CA TRP A 118 29.77 -8.11 -28.96
C TRP A 118 28.28 -8.16 -29.27
N ALA A 119 27.86 -7.63 -30.41
CA ALA A 119 26.44 -7.61 -30.79
C ALA A 119 25.87 -9.01 -31.01
N ALA A 120 26.67 -9.93 -31.57
CA ALA A 120 26.38 -11.37 -31.72
C ALA A 120 27.66 -12.12 -32.13
N ALA A 121 27.65 -13.45 -32.06
CA ALA A 121 28.83 -14.29 -32.28
C ALA A 121 29.50 -14.13 -33.66
N ASN A 122 28.70 -13.86 -34.70
CA ASN A 122 29.18 -13.73 -36.09
C ASN A 122 29.06 -12.29 -36.62
N VAL A 123 29.24 -11.28 -35.75
CA VAL A 123 29.08 -9.87 -36.09
C VAL A 123 30.28 -9.08 -35.60
N THR A 124 30.83 -8.19 -36.43
CA THR A 124 32.03 -7.40 -36.09
C THR A 124 31.76 -6.23 -35.12
N ARG A 125 30.50 -5.90 -34.86
CA ARG A 125 30.11 -4.74 -34.05
C ARG A 125 30.23 -4.97 -32.56
N ARG A 126 30.85 -4.01 -31.89
CA ARG A 126 30.79 -3.76 -30.45
C ARG A 126 29.67 -2.76 -30.15
N ARG A 127 28.87 -3.06 -29.12
CA ARG A 127 27.86 -2.15 -28.58
C ARG A 127 28.37 -1.56 -27.27
N HIS A 128 28.63 -0.26 -27.27
CA HIS A 128 29.03 0.52 -26.11
C HIS A 128 27.78 1.01 -25.36
N THR A 129 27.90 1.13 -24.04
CA THR A 129 26.82 1.71 -23.22
C THR A 129 27.37 2.75 -22.26
N ILE A 130 26.81 3.94 -22.31
CA ILE A 130 27.15 5.06 -21.45
C ILE A 130 26.02 5.29 -20.45
N VAL A 131 26.35 5.45 -19.17
CA VAL A 131 25.40 5.92 -18.16
C VAL A 131 25.57 7.42 -18.01
N ALA A 132 24.50 8.18 -18.23
CA ALA A 132 24.54 9.63 -18.27
C ALA A 132 23.66 10.22 -17.16
N ALA A 133 24.24 11.09 -16.34
CA ALA A 133 23.65 11.59 -15.11
C ALA A 133 23.34 13.09 -15.19
N GLY A 134 22.25 13.49 -14.53
CA GLY A 134 21.86 14.89 -14.41
C GLY A 134 21.54 15.52 -15.77
N CYS A 135 20.92 14.75 -16.66
CA CYS A 135 20.61 15.20 -18.01
C CYS A 135 19.58 16.34 -18.01
N GLU A 136 19.84 17.38 -18.79
CA GLU A 136 18.97 18.54 -18.98
C GLU A 136 18.64 18.73 -20.46
N LEU A 137 17.41 19.15 -20.75
CA LEU A 137 17.00 19.54 -22.09
C LEU A 137 17.60 20.91 -22.42
N VAL A 138 18.46 20.95 -23.43
CA VAL A 138 19.20 22.17 -23.83
C VAL A 138 18.77 22.74 -25.18
N GLY A 139 17.94 22.02 -25.93
CA GLY A 139 17.47 22.42 -27.25
C GLY A 139 16.48 21.41 -27.83
N GLU A 140 16.02 21.70 -29.04
CA GLU A 140 15.21 20.75 -29.81
C GLU A 140 16.12 19.66 -30.42
N PRO A 141 15.59 18.45 -30.68
CA PRO A 141 16.29 17.41 -31.42
C PRO A 141 16.71 17.86 -32.83
N GLU A 142 17.84 17.33 -33.30
CA GLU A 142 18.41 17.53 -34.63
C GLU A 142 18.56 16.17 -35.34
N TRP A 143 17.49 15.68 -35.97
CA TRP A 143 17.47 14.36 -36.60
C TRP A 143 18.10 14.34 -37.99
N GLY A 144 18.79 13.23 -38.31
CA GLY A 144 19.30 12.96 -39.65
C GLY A 144 18.20 12.70 -40.69
N GLU A 145 18.57 12.69 -41.99
CA GLU A 145 17.65 12.50 -43.13
C GLU A 145 16.80 11.22 -43.04
N HIS A 146 17.29 10.20 -42.34
CA HIS A 146 16.63 8.89 -42.21
C HIS A 146 16.12 8.62 -40.79
N GLU A 147 16.11 9.63 -39.92
CA GLU A 147 15.71 9.49 -38.52
C GLU A 147 14.40 10.22 -38.24
N HIS A 148 13.41 9.43 -37.83
CA HIS A 148 12.13 9.94 -37.39
C HIS A 148 11.69 9.16 -36.17
N GLY A 149 11.32 9.88 -35.12
CA GLY A 149 10.88 9.26 -33.89
C GLY A 149 10.11 10.21 -32.99
N ARG A 150 9.94 9.78 -31.75
CA ARG A 150 9.33 10.59 -30.69
C ARG A 150 10.17 10.48 -29.43
N VAL A 151 10.65 11.63 -28.95
CA VAL A 151 11.30 11.72 -27.64
C VAL A 151 10.22 11.62 -26.56
N ARG A 152 10.43 10.77 -25.57
CA ARG A 152 9.60 10.72 -24.36
C ARG A 152 10.44 10.37 -23.14
N THR A 153 9.84 10.51 -21.96
CA THR A 153 10.47 10.12 -20.70
C THR A 153 9.61 9.11 -19.96
N ILE A 154 10.24 8.18 -19.23
CA ILE A 154 9.56 7.34 -18.23
C ILE A 154 10.08 7.67 -16.82
N ALA A 155 9.32 7.34 -15.79
CA ALA A 155 9.83 7.42 -14.42
C ALA A 155 11.03 6.46 -14.26
N ALA A 156 12.05 6.85 -13.49
CA ALA A 156 13.21 5.99 -13.25
C ALA A 156 12.83 4.64 -12.62
N ALA A 157 11.76 4.64 -11.80
CA ALA A 157 11.18 3.43 -11.22
C ALA A 157 10.74 2.39 -12.28
N ASP A 158 10.43 2.83 -13.50
CA ASP A 158 9.98 1.97 -14.59
C ASP A 158 11.11 1.43 -15.46
N LEU A 159 12.35 1.92 -15.27
CA LEU A 159 13.49 1.55 -16.11
C LEU A 159 13.70 0.04 -16.15
N MET A 160 13.78 -0.61 -14.99
CA MET A 160 14.08 -2.05 -14.91
C MET A 160 13.03 -2.89 -15.63
N ARG A 161 11.76 -2.53 -15.47
CA ARG A 161 10.63 -3.17 -16.15
C ARG A 161 10.68 -2.93 -17.65
N HIS A 162 10.94 -1.69 -18.08
CA HIS A 162 11.09 -1.33 -19.50
C HIS A 162 12.20 -2.16 -20.16
N LEU A 163 13.37 -2.26 -19.52
CA LEU A 163 14.50 -3.06 -20.01
C LEU A 163 14.21 -4.57 -20.04
N ALA A 164 13.39 -5.06 -19.11
CA ALA A 164 13.06 -6.48 -18.99
C ALA A 164 11.97 -6.97 -19.96
N THR A 165 11.28 -6.06 -20.65
CA THR A 165 10.17 -6.43 -21.58
C THR A 165 10.61 -7.35 -22.72
N GLY A 166 11.88 -7.28 -23.14
CA GLY A 166 12.37 -7.94 -24.35
C GLY A 166 11.92 -7.27 -25.66
N GLU A 167 11.20 -6.14 -25.58
CA GLU A 167 10.66 -5.40 -26.73
C GLU A 167 11.51 -4.15 -27.07
N ILE A 168 12.82 -4.20 -26.75
CA ILE A 168 13.82 -3.18 -27.09
C ILE A 168 15.13 -3.86 -27.51
N SER A 169 15.94 -3.23 -28.36
CA SER A 169 17.17 -3.87 -28.90
C SER A 169 18.39 -3.76 -27.99
N ASP A 170 18.33 -2.90 -26.98
CA ASP A 170 19.43 -2.49 -26.11
C ASP A 170 19.24 -2.89 -24.62
N GLY A 171 18.15 -3.59 -24.29
CA GLY A 171 17.82 -3.95 -22.90
C GLY A 171 18.90 -4.77 -22.20
N GLY A 172 19.45 -5.78 -22.88
CA GLY A 172 20.52 -6.63 -22.35
C GLY A 172 21.80 -5.83 -22.05
N THR A 173 22.21 -4.96 -22.98
CA THR A 173 23.44 -4.16 -22.81
C THR A 173 23.26 -3.11 -21.72
N ALA A 174 22.07 -2.52 -21.61
CA ALA A 174 21.72 -1.59 -20.55
C ALA A 174 21.72 -2.24 -19.16
N LEU A 175 21.14 -3.42 -19.00
CA LEU A 175 21.16 -4.17 -17.73
C LEU A 175 22.59 -4.51 -17.31
N ARG A 176 23.43 -4.97 -18.26
CA ARG A 176 24.87 -5.17 -18.02
C ARG A 176 25.53 -3.87 -17.54
N ALA A 177 25.27 -2.75 -18.23
CA ALA A 177 25.86 -1.47 -17.90
C ALA A 177 25.49 -0.98 -16.50
N LEU A 178 24.21 -1.08 -16.10
CA LEU A 178 23.76 -0.74 -14.74
C LEU A 178 24.47 -1.58 -13.68
N HIS A 179 24.66 -2.88 -13.93
CA HIS A 179 25.39 -3.77 -13.02
C HIS A 179 26.88 -3.44 -12.90
N VAL A 180 27.53 -3.03 -13.99
CA VAL A 180 28.92 -2.54 -13.97
C VAL A 180 28.97 -1.22 -13.18
N PHE A 181 28.08 -0.29 -13.49
CA PHE A 181 28.03 1.04 -12.89
C PHE A 181 27.88 1.00 -11.36
N VAL A 182 26.99 0.17 -10.81
CA VAL A 182 26.79 0.09 -9.35
C VAL A 182 27.95 -0.53 -8.57
N ARG A 183 28.88 -1.21 -9.25
CA ARG A 183 30.08 -1.83 -8.68
C ARG A 183 31.35 -0.99 -8.89
N ALA A 184 31.28 0.03 -9.75
CA ALA A 184 32.40 0.91 -10.03
C ALA A 184 32.72 1.81 -8.82
N THR A 185 34.00 2.16 -8.68
CA THR A 185 34.44 3.23 -7.79
C THR A 185 34.33 4.55 -8.55
N LEU A 186 33.67 5.54 -7.96
CA LEU A 186 33.33 6.80 -8.62
C LEU A 186 33.82 7.99 -7.79
N ASP A 187 34.53 8.91 -8.42
CA ASP A 187 35.05 10.14 -7.80
C ASP A 187 34.13 11.35 -7.95
N ASP A 188 33.19 11.31 -8.91
CA ASP A 188 32.22 12.37 -9.21
C ASP A 188 30.95 12.27 -8.33
N ASP A 189 30.52 13.38 -7.74
CA ASP A 189 29.35 13.44 -6.85
C ASP A 189 28.02 13.19 -7.57
N VAL A 190 27.88 13.68 -8.81
CA VAL A 190 26.66 13.49 -9.62
C VAL A 190 26.50 12.01 -9.96
N LEU A 191 27.60 11.36 -10.36
CA LEU A 191 27.59 9.92 -10.62
C LEU A 191 27.37 9.10 -9.34
N ARG A 192 27.93 9.50 -8.18
CA ARG A 192 27.65 8.83 -6.90
C ARG A 192 26.17 8.90 -6.50
N ALA A 193 25.53 10.06 -6.67
CA ALA A 193 24.11 10.21 -6.40
C ALA A 193 23.27 9.30 -7.32
N LEU A 194 23.56 9.29 -8.62
CA LEU A 194 22.91 8.37 -9.55
C LEU A 194 23.18 6.89 -9.20
N GLN A 195 24.41 6.56 -8.78
CA GLN A 195 24.78 5.19 -8.40
C GLN A 195 23.93 4.68 -7.23
N GLN A 196 23.66 5.52 -6.22
CA GLN A 196 22.75 5.18 -5.12
C GLN A 196 21.31 4.96 -5.62
N ARG A 197 20.83 5.82 -6.53
CA ARG A 197 19.50 5.66 -7.12
C ARG A 197 19.38 4.36 -7.90
N VAL A 198 20.35 4.03 -8.75
CA VAL A 198 20.36 2.78 -9.53
C VAL A 198 20.43 1.54 -8.62
N ARG A 199 21.18 1.58 -7.51
CA ARG A 199 21.15 0.49 -6.51
C ARG A 199 19.75 0.26 -5.94
N SER A 200 19.02 1.33 -5.66
CA SER A 200 17.63 1.22 -5.21
C SER A 200 16.71 0.62 -6.27
N LEU A 201 16.90 0.98 -7.55
CA LEU A 201 16.10 0.44 -8.65
C LEU A 201 16.36 -1.06 -8.87
N LEU A 202 17.62 -1.49 -8.80
CA LEU A 202 18.02 -2.90 -8.93
C LEU A 202 17.56 -3.76 -7.74
N ALA A 203 17.38 -3.16 -6.57
CA ALA A 203 16.94 -3.85 -5.35
C ALA A 203 15.42 -3.87 -5.15
N ALA A 204 14.65 -3.10 -5.95
CA ALA A 204 13.21 -2.96 -5.78
C ALA A 204 12.50 -4.31 -6.05
N PRO A 205 11.73 -4.85 -5.09
CA PRO A 205 10.89 -6.01 -5.34
C PRO A 205 9.69 -5.56 -6.18
N GLY A 206 9.62 -6.02 -7.43
CA GLY A 206 8.49 -5.77 -8.31
C GLY A 206 8.48 -6.77 -9.47
N PRO A 207 7.29 -7.18 -9.96
CA PRO A 207 7.22 -8.07 -11.12
C PRO A 207 7.90 -7.43 -12.33
N LEU A 208 8.81 -8.18 -12.98
CA LEU A 208 9.45 -7.80 -14.25
C LEU A 208 8.56 -8.11 -15.46
N GLU A 209 7.28 -8.38 -15.24
CA GLU A 209 6.34 -8.75 -16.29
C GLU A 209 6.03 -7.55 -17.20
N PRO A 210 5.86 -7.78 -18.52
CA PRO A 210 5.45 -6.74 -19.45
C PRO A 210 4.09 -6.15 -19.06
N PRO A 211 3.77 -4.89 -19.46
CA PRO A 211 2.50 -4.28 -19.11
C PRO A 211 1.32 -5.15 -19.56
N SER A 212 0.43 -5.45 -18.62
CA SER A 212 -0.84 -6.14 -18.85
C SER A 212 -1.61 -5.44 -19.98
N PRO A 213 -2.16 -6.20 -20.96
CA PRO A 213 -3.06 -5.66 -21.98
C PRO A 213 -4.43 -5.25 -21.42
N ASP A 214 -4.68 -5.37 -20.11
CA ASP A 214 -5.92 -4.92 -19.49
C ASP A 214 -6.00 -3.38 -19.51
N ALA A 215 -7.07 -2.86 -20.12
CA ALA A 215 -7.34 -1.44 -20.21
C ALA A 215 -7.47 -0.76 -18.83
N ILE A 216 -7.87 -1.51 -17.79
CA ILE A 216 -7.95 -1.03 -16.40
C ILE A 216 -6.54 -0.75 -15.85
N ASP A 217 -5.61 -1.69 -16.05
CA ASP A 217 -4.22 -1.52 -15.59
C ASP A 217 -3.52 -0.39 -16.36
N GLY A 218 -3.87 -0.22 -17.64
CA GLY A 218 -3.45 0.93 -18.44
C GLY A 218 -3.95 2.25 -17.87
N PHE A 219 -5.25 2.34 -17.53
CA PHE A 219 -5.83 3.53 -16.92
C PHE A 219 -5.11 3.91 -15.62
N TRP A 220 -4.95 2.97 -14.67
CA TRP A 220 -4.35 3.28 -13.37
C TRP A 220 -2.88 3.69 -13.46
N ARG A 221 -2.16 3.18 -14.45
CA ARG A 221 -0.78 3.59 -14.75
C ARG A 221 -0.69 5.05 -15.17
N ASP A 222 -1.64 5.50 -15.98
CA ASP A 222 -1.65 6.84 -16.57
C ASP A 222 -2.41 7.86 -15.71
N ALA A 223 -3.23 7.41 -14.75
CA ALA A 223 -4.12 8.23 -13.94
C ALA A 223 -3.43 9.46 -13.32
N ALA A 224 -2.22 9.29 -12.75
CA ALA A 224 -1.46 10.39 -12.15
C ALA A 224 -1.02 11.48 -13.14
N THR A 225 -1.06 11.19 -14.45
CA THR A 225 -0.70 12.13 -15.52
C THR A 225 -1.91 12.81 -16.16
N LEU A 226 -3.13 12.31 -15.88
CA LEU A 226 -4.36 12.84 -16.45
C LEU A 226 -4.91 14.00 -15.60
N PRO A 227 -5.50 15.04 -16.23
CA PRO A 227 -6.27 16.03 -15.51
C PRO A 227 -7.47 15.40 -14.77
N PRO A 228 -7.87 15.91 -13.58
CA PRO A 228 -8.98 15.33 -12.81
C PRO A 228 -10.31 15.18 -13.59
N ALA A 229 -10.59 16.11 -14.50
CA ALA A 229 -11.79 16.08 -15.34
C ALA A 229 -11.80 14.89 -16.35
N ASP A 230 -10.64 14.37 -16.71
CA ASP A 230 -10.49 13.33 -17.72
C ASP A 230 -10.44 11.92 -17.13
N LEU A 231 -10.28 11.78 -15.80
CA LEU A 231 -10.14 10.50 -15.12
C LEU A 231 -11.41 9.64 -15.23
N ARG A 232 -12.59 10.21 -14.96
CA ARG A 232 -13.86 9.45 -15.04
C ARG A 232 -14.16 8.98 -16.46
N PRO A 233 -14.11 9.83 -17.51
CA PRO A 233 -14.27 9.37 -18.89
C PRO A 233 -13.22 8.32 -19.31
N ALA A 234 -11.98 8.44 -18.85
CA ALA A 234 -10.93 7.47 -19.16
C ALA A 234 -11.19 6.10 -18.50
N LEU A 235 -11.58 6.08 -17.23
CA LEU A 235 -11.96 4.84 -16.55
C LEU A 235 -13.20 4.21 -17.16
N ASP A 236 -14.24 5.00 -17.49
CA ASP A 236 -15.44 4.48 -18.14
C ASP A 236 -15.13 3.83 -19.50
N ARG A 237 -14.17 4.36 -20.26
CA ARG A 237 -13.68 3.70 -21.49
C ARG A 237 -12.96 2.39 -21.20
N ALA A 238 -12.13 2.35 -20.17
CA ALA A 238 -11.44 1.12 -19.75
C ALA A 238 -12.42 0.03 -19.26
N LEU A 239 -13.52 0.46 -18.63
CA LEU A 239 -14.58 -0.41 -18.11
C LEU A 239 -15.66 -0.77 -19.14
N ALA A 240 -15.70 -0.12 -20.31
CA ALA A 240 -16.76 -0.30 -21.32
C ALA A 240 -17.11 -1.76 -21.69
N PRO A 241 -16.17 -2.73 -21.69
CA PRO A 241 -16.49 -4.14 -21.94
C PRO A 241 -17.27 -4.84 -20.80
N ARG A 242 -17.37 -4.22 -19.62
CA ARG A 242 -17.95 -4.81 -18.40
C ARG A 242 -19.33 -4.19 -18.10
N PRO A 243 -20.31 -5.00 -17.63
CA PRO A 243 -21.57 -4.48 -17.10
C PRO A 243 -21.38 -3.51 -15.92
N ALA A 244 -22.37 -2.65 -15.68
CA ALA A 244 -22.28 -1.65 -14.61
C ALA A 244 -22.32 -2.25 -13.19
N ASP A 245 -22.91 -3.44 -13.04
CA ASP A 245 -23.01 -4.23 -11.82
C ASP A 245 -21.89 -5.27 -11.67
N ASP A 246 -20.93 -5.30 -12.60
CA ASP A 246 -19.76 -6.16 -12.52
C ASP A 246 -18.93 -5.82 -11.26
N PRO A 247 -18.54 -6.82 -10.43
CA PRO A 247 -17.81 -6.57 -9.19
C PRO A 247 -16.49 -5.81 -9.39
N ILE A 248 -15.78 -6.07 -10.50
CA ILE A 248 -14.53 -5.36 -10.81
C ILE A 248 -14.85 -3.93 -11.22
N ALA A 249 -15.84 -3.71 -12.09
CA ALA A 249 -16.25 -2.35 -12.48
C ALA A 249 -16.69 -1.50 -11.27
N LEU A 250 -17.43 -2.09 -10.33
CA LEU A 250 -17.80 -1.44 -9.07
C LEU A 250 -16.58 -1.07 -8.22
N TYR A 251 -15.62 -2.00 -8.08
CA TYR A 251 -14.37 -1.79 -7.34
C TYR A 251 -13.49 -0.69 -7.96
N GLU A 252 -13.31 -0.68 -9.28
CA GLU A 252 -12.46 0.33 -9.94
C GLU A 252 -13.09 1.72 -9.85
N ARG A 253 -14.43 1.82 -9.95
CA ARG A 253 -15.15 3.08 -9.73
C ARG A 253 -15.04 3.56 -8.29
N ALA A 254 -15.16 2.66 -7.32
CA ALA A 254 -14.95 2.98 -5.90
C ALA A 254 -13.55 3.55 -5.69
N SER A 255 -12.54 2.89 -6.26
CA SER A 255 -11.14 3.31 -6.20
C SER A 255 -10.90 4.68 -6.83
N LEU A 256 -11.61 5.03 -7.91
CA LEU A 256 -11.51 6.38 -8.48
C LEU A 256 -12.16 7.44 -7.60
N HIS A 257 -13.31 7.14 -6.97
CA HIS A 257 -13.90 8.07 -6.01
C HIS A 257 -12.96 8.31 -4.82
N ASP A 258 -12.37 7.25 -4.26
CA ASP A 258 -11.39 7.36 -3.17
C ASP A 258 -10.15 8.16 -3.62
N TYR A 259 -9.62 7.89 -4.81
CA TYR A 259 -8.49 8.63 -5.40
C TYR A 259 -8.77 10.14 -5.56
N LEU A 260 -10.03 10.51 -5.81
CA LEU A 260 -10.46 11.91 -5.95
C LEU A 260 -10.81 12.58 -4.62
N GLY A 261 -10.71 11.88 -3.48
CA GLY A 261 -11.13 12.39 -2.17
C GLY A 261 -12.64 12.47 -2.01
N GLU A 262 -13.36 11.54 -2.64
CA GLU A 262 -14.82 11.43 -2.57
C GLU A 262 -15.25 10.15 -1.84
N GLU A 263 -14.73 9.95 -0.63
CA GLU A 263 -14.83 8.72 0.14
C GLU A 263 -16.28 8.31 0.43
N ALA A 264 -17.16 9.29 0.67
CA ALA A 264 -18.59 9.04 0.89
C ALA A 264 -19.27 8.38 -0.33
N ALA A 265 -18.79 8.66 -1.55
CA ALA A 265 -19.27 8.02 -2.77
C ALA A 265 -18.58 6.67 -3.03
N ALA A 266 -17.34 6.49 -2.56
CA ALA A 266 -16.59 5.24 -2.70
C ALA A 266 -17.15 4.10 -1.82
N VAL A 267 -17.51 4.38 -0.55
CA VAL A 267 -18.01 3.38 0.43
C VAL A 267 -19.12 2.47 -0.10
N PRO A 268 -20.24 2.98 -0.66
CA PRO A 268 -21.31 2.11 -1.16
C PRO A 268 -20.86 1.23 -2.33
N LEU A 269 -19.95 1.72 -3.18
CA LEU A 269 -19.43 0.97 -4.31
C LEU A 269 -18.49 -0.16 -3.88
N TYR A 270 -17.60 0.08 -2.91
CA TYR A 270 -16.77 -0.99 -2.33
C TYR A 270 -17.61 -2.08 -1.68
N ARG A 271 -18.63 -1.70 -0.89
CA ARG A 271 -19.55 -2.67 -0.27
C ARG A 271 -20.29 -3.48 -1.33
N ALA A 272 -20.77 -2.82 -2.40
CA ALA A 272 -21.43 -3.49 -3.51
C ALA A 272 -20.51 -4.46 -4.26
N ALA A 273 -19.26 -4.06 -4.53
CA ALA A 273 -18.26 -4.91 -5.18
C ALA A 273 -17.99 -6.19 -4.36
N LEU A 274 -17.74 -6.04 -3.06
CA LEU A 274 -17.52 -7.16 -2.14
C LEU A 274 -18.75 -8.08 -2.05
N ALA A 275 -19.96 -7.50 -1.96
CA ALA A 275 -21.20 -8.27 -1.90
C ALA A 275 -21.51 -9.00 -3.22
N ALA A 276 -21.13 -8.42 -4.36
CA ALA A 276 -21.31 -9.01 -5.68
C ALA A 276 -20.28 -10.10 -6.02
N GLY A 277 -19.36 -10.42 -5.10
CA GLY A 277 -18.40 -11.51 -5.28
C GLY A 277 -17.11 -11.09 -5.98
N LEU A 278 -16.60 -9.89 -5.71
CA LEU A 278 -15.23 -9.51 -6.08
C LEU A 278 -14.26 -10.64 -5.68
N SER A 279 -13.28 -10.93 -6.53
CA SER A 279 -12.40 -12.09 -6.38
C SER A 279 -10.94 -11.76 -6.66
N GLY A 280 -10.04 -12.68 -6.27
CA GLY A 280 -8.61 -12.55 -6.45
C GLY A 280 -7.98 -11.45 -5.59
N GLU A 281 -6.88 -10.88 -6.09
CA GLU A 281 -6.06 -9.89 -5.39
C GLU A 281 -6.78 -8.55 -5.13
N ARG A 282 -7.96 -8.33 -5.75
CA ARG A 282 -8.77 -7.13 -5.51
C ARG A 282 -9.54 -7.17 -4.20
N VAL A 283 -9.82 -8.35 -3.64
CA VAL A 283 -10.58 -8.46 -2.37
C VAL A 283 -9.81 -7.86 -1.19
N PRO A 284 -8.53 -8.23 -0.95
CA PRO A 284 -7.75 -7.63 0.12
C PRO A 284 -7.56 -6.12 -0.06
N ALA A 285 -7.30 -5.66 -1.29
CA ALA A 285 -7.19 -4.23 -1.61
C ALA A 285 -8.48 -3.46 -1.34
N ALA A 286 -9.64 -3.98 -1.79
CA ALA A 286 -10.95 -3.36 -1.55
C ALA A 286 -11.27 -3.22 -0.07
N ARG A 287 -10.90 -4.20 0.77
CA ARG A 287 -11.10 -4.12 2.23
C ARG A 287 -10.28 -3.00 2.85
N ILE A 288 -9.02 -2.85 2.45
CA ILE A 288 -8.13 -1.79 2.95
C ILE A 288 -8.65 -0.41 2.54
N GLN A 289 -8.97 -0.24 1.26
CA GLN A 289 -9.47 1.03 0.74
C GLN A 289 -10.82 1.39 1.37
N LEU A 290 -11.77 0.45 1.43
CA LEU A 290 -13.04 0.65 2.13
C LEU A 290 -12.83 1.10 3.59
N ALA A 291 -11.93 0.45 4.33
CA ALA A 291 -11.65 0.83 5.71
C ALA A 291 -11.04 2.24 5.81
N SER A 292 -10.16 2.61 4.88
CA SER A 292 -9.63 3.97 4.80
C SER A 292 -10.75 4.99 4.52
N SER A 293 -11.61 4.73 3.54
CA SER A 293 -12.74 5.60 3.20
C SER A 293 -13.72 5.72 4.37
N LEU A 294 -14.04 4.62 5.07
CA LEU A 294 -14.90 4.62 6.26
C LEU A 294 -14.34 5.52 7.38
N ARG A 295 -13.03 5.43 7.63
CA ARG A 295 -12.35 6.30 8.61
C ARG A 295 -12.46 7.78 8.22
N ASN A 296 -12.21 8.11 6.95
CA ASN A 296 -12.27 9.49 6.47
C ASN A 296 -13.69 10.09 6.52
N VAL A 297 -14.74 9.28 6.42
CA VAL A 297 -16.13 9.73 6.61
C VAL A 297 -16.61 9.71 8.07
N GLY A 298 -15.72 9.44 9.03
CA GLY A 298 -16.04 9.45 10.46
C GLY A 298 -16.65 8.16 11.00
N ASP A 299 -16.47 7.03 10.32
CA ASP A 299 -16.87 5.69 10.79
C ASP A 299 -15.63 4.80 11.09
N PRO A 300 -14.83 5.12 12.13
CA PRO A 300 -13.64 4.36 12.47
C PRO A 300 -13.98 2.97 13.02
N SER A 301 -15.13 2.81 13.70
CA SER A 301 -15.63 1.52 14.16
C SER A 301 -15.96 0.57 12.99
N GLY A 302 -16.60 1.07 11.93
CA GLY A 302 -16.82 0.33 10.70
C GLY A 302 -15.51 -0.06 10.01
N ALA A 303 -14.52 0.84 9.98
CA ALA A 303 -13.19 0.54 9.46
C ALA A 303 -12.48 -0.60 10.22
N ILE A 304 -12.56 -0.59 11.56
CA ILE A 304 -12.05 -1.69 12.41
C ILE A 304 -12.75 -3.01 12.07
N ALA A 305 -14.08 -3.00 11.93
CA ALA A 305 -14.84 -4.21 11.61
C ALA A 305 -14.42 -4.86 10.29
N VAL A 306 -14.04 -4.06 9.29
CA VAL A 306 -13.55 -4.55 7.98
C VAL A 306 -12.16 -5.19 8.08
N LEU A 307 -11.28 -4.67 8.95
CA LEU A 307 -9.87 -5.03 9.02
C LEU A 307 -9.48 -5.98 10.17
N LYS A 308 -10.27 -6.10 11.23
CA LYS A 308 -9.91 -6.92 12.41
C LYS A 308 -9.59 -8.37 12.08
N ASP A 309 -10.29 -8.92 11.07
CA ASP A 309 -10.15 -10.30 10.60
C ASP A 309 -9.47 -10.33 9.21
N PHE A 310 -8.52 -9.42 8.96
CA PHE A 310 -7.73 -9.44 7.73
C PHE A 310 -6.75 -10.62 7.75
N PRO A 311 -6.62 -11.43 6.68
CA PRO A 311 -5.80 -12.63 6.72
C PRO A 311 -4.33 -12.29 6.98
N PRO A 312 -3.68 -12.91 7.99
CA PRO A 312 -2.31 -12.57 8.37
C PRO A 312 -1.26 -12.99 7.33
N ASP A 313 -1.56 -14.00 6.51
CA ASP A 313 -0.68 -14.53 5.46
C ASP A 313 -0.84 -13.80 4.11
N ASP A 314 -1.76 -12.83 4.02
CA ASP A 314 -1.96 -12.04 2.80
C ASP A 314 -0.79 -11.07 2.58
N PRO A 315 -0.29 -10.89 1.34
CA PRO A 315 0.80 -9.94 1.05
C PRO A 315 0.51 -8.51 1.51
N LEU A 316 -0.76 -8.10 1.58
CA LEU A 316 -1.18 -6.77 2.05
C LEU A 316 -1.46 -6.70 3.55
N ALA A 317 -1.22 -7.77 4.32
CA ALA A 317 -1.42 -7.77 5.76
C ALA A 317 -0.70 -6.61 6.50
N PRO A 318 0.57 -6.25 6.19
CA PRO A 318 1.21 -5.09 6.82
C PRO A 318 0.48 -3.77 6.54
N ALA A 319 -0.04 -3.59 5.32
CA ALA A 319 -0.83 -2.42 4.96
C ALA A 319 -2.17 -2.40 5.73
N ALA A 320 -2.88 -3.52 5.78
CA ALA A 320 -4.11 -3.67 6.56
C ALA A 320 -3.89 -3.34 8.04
N GLN A 321 -2.79 -3.80 8.65
CA GLN A 321 -2.45 -3.48 10.03
C GLN A 321 -2.18 -1.99 10.24
N ALA A 322 -1.54 -1.31 9.28
CA ALA A 322 -1.33 0.13 9.35
C ALA A 322 -2.66 0.91 9.33
N PHE A 323 -3.58 0.56 8.43
CA PHE A 323 -4.91 1.20 8.37
C PHE A 323 -5.77 0.82 9.59
N LEU A 324 -5.66 -0.40 10.12
CA LEU A 324 -6.30 -0.81 11.36
C LEU A 324 -5.79 0.00 12.55
N ALA A 325 -4.48 0.25 12.64
CA ALA A 325 -3.91 1.08 13.70
C ALA A 325 -4.45 2.52 13.66
N LEU A 326 -4.58 3.10 12.46
CA LEU A 326 -5.20 4.42 12.29
C LEU A 326 -6.67 4.41 12.70
N ALA A 327 -7.44 3.40 12.27
CA ALA A 327 -8.84 3.27 12.66
C ALA A 327 -9.00 3.10 14.18
N LEU A 328 -8.15 2.29 14.82
CA LEU A 328 -8.12 2.15 16.28
C LEU A 328 -7.79 3.48 16.98
N LEU A 329 -6.89 4.28 16.44
CA LEU A 329 -6.56 5.58 17.03
C LEU A 329 -7.76 6.54 16.96
N ASP A 330 -8.38 6.64 15.79
CA ASP A 330 -9.54 7.51 15.56
C ASP A 330 -10.77 7.06 16.37
N ASP A 331 -10.89 5.76 16.64
CA ASP A 331 -11.91 5.17 17.53
C ASP A 331 -11.56 5.29 19.04
N GLY A 332 -10.55 6.11 19.40
CA GLY A 332 -10.19 6.35 20.79
C GLY A 332 -9.47 5.18 21.49
N LYS A 333 -8.87 4.26 20.74
CA LYS A 333 -8.13 3.07 21.22
C LYS A 333 -6.62 3.18 20.96
N PRO A 334 -5.91 4.16 21.57
CA PRO A 334 -4.51 4.47 21.24
C PRO A 334 -3.52 3.36 21.63
N ALA A 335 -3.78 2.61 22.71
CA ALA A 335 -2.91 1.51 23.11
C ALA A 335 -3.01 0.30 22.16
N PRO A 336 -4.21 -0.18 21.79
CA PRO A 336 -4.37 -1.11 20.67
C PRO A 336 -3.74 -0.60 19.36
N ALA A 337 -3.98 0.66 19.00
CA ALA A 337 -3.41 1.26 17.79
C ALA A 337 -1.88 1.18 17.75
N LEU A 338 -1.21 1.61 18.82
CA LEU A 338 0.25 1.56 18.92
C LEU A 338 0.77 0.12 18.90
N ARG A 339 0.10 -0.80 19.60
CA ARG A 339 0.44 -2.23 19.59
C ARG A 339 0.39 -2.80 18.16
N THR A 340 -0.71 -2.56 17.45
CA THR A 340 -0.92 -2.97 16.06
C THR A 340 0.19 -2.43 15.15
N ALA A 341 0.51 -1.14 15.25
CA ALA A 341 1.57 -0.52 14.45
C ALA A 341 2.96 -1.10 14.73
N LEU A 342 3.30 -1.33 16.00
CA LEU A 342 4.61 -1.88 16.39
C LEU A 342 4.78 -3.34 15.96
N HIS A 343 3.72 -4.16 16.05
CA HIS A 343 3.78 -5.54 15.53
C HIS A 343 3.91 -5.59 14.01
N ALA A 344 3.27 -4.66 13.28
CA ALA A 344 3.45 -4.56 11.83
C ALA A 344 4.89 -4.13 11.45
N LEU A 345 5.51 -3.25 12.24
CA LEU A 345 6.87 -2.78 12.02
C LEU A 345 7.94 -3.83 12.36
N ALA A 346 7.76 -4.59 13.45
CA ALA A 346 8.76 -5.51 14.00
C ALA A 346 9.43 -6.46 12.99
N PRO A 347 8.70 -7.12 12.07
CA PRO A 347 9.30 -8.00 11.05
C PRO A 347 10.29 -7.31 10.12
N THR A 348 10.16 -5.99 9.93
CA THR A 348 11.04 -5.19 9.05
C THR A 348 12.35 -4.77 9.73
N LEU A 349 12.56 -5.13 11.00
CA LEU A 349 13.69 -4.69 11.82
C LEU A 349 14.66 -5.85 12.10
N PRO A 350 15.75 -6.03 11.32
CA PRO A 350 16.63 -7.20 11.41
C PRO A 350 17.28 -7.41 12.79
N ALA A 351 17.65 -6.34 13.48
CA ALA A 351 18.33 -6.41 14.78
C ALA A 351 17.38 -6.31 15.99
N TYR A 352 16.23 -5.63 15.83
CA TYR A 352 15.38 -5.22 16.96
C TYR A 352 13.95 -5.76 16.92
N GLY A 353 13.56 -6.54 15.91
CA GLY A 353 12.19 -7.04 15.77
C GLY A 353 11.65 -7.74 17.02
N ARG A 354 12.45 -8.61 17.65
CA ARG A 354 12.05 -9.28 18.91
C ARG A 354 11.79 -8.31 20.06
N ALA A 355 12.65 -7.32 20.23
CA ALA A 355 12.51 -6.33 21.30
C ALA A 355 11.27 -5.45 21.08
N VAL A 356 11.06 -5.00 19.84
CA VAL A 356 9.88 -4.20 19.46
C VAL A 356 8.58 -4.97 19.65
N SER A 357 8.52 -6.26 19.27
CA SER A 357 7.35 -7.09 19.55
C SER A 357 7.07 -7.20 21.06
N SER A 358 8.10 -7.42 21.88
CA SER A 358 7.95 -7.45 23.34
C SER A 358 7.41 -6.13 23.89
N TYR A 359 7.91 -4.99 23.41
CA TYR A 359 7.41 -3.70 23.84
C TYR A 359 5.97 -3.44 23.38
N ALA A 360 5.61 -3.88 22.18
CA ALA A 360 4.23 -3.83 21.69
C ALA A 360 3.28 -4.60 22.63
N ASP A 361 3.70 -5.79 23.06
CA ASP A 361 2.95 -6.62 24.01
C ASP A 361 2.78 -5.92 25.37
N ASP A 362 3.77 -5.13 25.79
CA ASP A 362 3.78 -4.34 27.03
C ASP A 362 3.03 -3.01 26.96
N VAL A 363 2.67 -2.51 25.76
CA VAL A 363 1.84 -1.30 25.65
C VAL A 363 0.55 -1.50 26.45
N ARG A 364 0.26 -0.59 27.38
CA ARG A 364 -0.98 -0.56 28.15
C ARG A 364 -1.69 0.75 27.88
N ALA A 365 -3.01 0.73 27.98
CA ALA A 365 -3.75 1.98 28.04
C ALA A 365 -3.25 2.78 29.26
N PRO A 366 -3.04 4.10 29.12
CA PRO A 366 -2.71 4.91 30.28
C PRO A 366 -3.81 4.75 31.33
N ARG A 367 -3.42 4.59 32.60
CA ARG A 367 -4.38 4.59 33.71
C ARG A 367 -5.05 5.97 33.73
N ARG A 368 -6.32 6.05 33.34
CA ARG A 368 -7.11 7.27 33.33
C ARG A 368 -8.26 7.13 34.30
N ILE A 369 -8.57 8.22 34.99
CA ILE A 369 -9.80 8.37 35.73
C ILE A 369 -10.88 8.72 34.71
N ARG A 370 -11.95 7.91 34.62
CA ARG A 370 -13.08 8.16 33.72
C ARG A 370 -14.17 8.92 34.47
N ALA A 371 -14.77 9.92 33.84
CA ALA A 371 -16.02 10.49 34.33
C ALA A 371 -17.19 9.76 33.63
N ILE A 372 -18.10 9.19 34.41
CA ILE A 372 -19.27 8.47 33.89
C ILE A 372 -20.55 9.02 34.53
N SER A 373 -21.68 8.72 33.90
CA SER A 373 -23.01 9.09 34.38
C SER A 373 -23.90 7.84 34.39
N VAL A 374 -24.59 7.57 35.50
CA VAL A 374 -25.49 6.38 35.65
C VAL A 374 -26.90 6.75 36.15
N ALA A 375 -27.90 6.03 35.67
CA ALA A 375 -29.32 6.19 36.01
C ALA A 375 -29.75 5.22 37.11
N LEU A 376 -30.41 5.76 38.13
CA LEU A 376 -31.22 5.00 39.08
C LEU A 376 -32.69 5.21 38.74
N VAL A 377 -33.27 4.19 38.11
CA VAL A 377 -34.69 4.13 37.78
C VAL A 377 -35.33 3.14 38.73
N VAL A 378 -36.26 3.60 39.55
CA VAL A 378 -36.88 2.80 40.61
C VAL A 378 -38.39 2.77 40.45
N LYS A 379 -38.97 1.57 40.51
CA LYS A 379 -40.40 1.32 40.36
C LYS A 379 -40.83 0.12 41.19
N ASP A 380 -41.90 0.26 41.98
CA ASP A 380 -42.54 -0.85 42.72
C ASP A 380 -41.57 -1.75 43.50
N GLY A 381 -40.56 -1.17 44.16
CA GLY A 381 -39.53 -1.89 44.90
C GLY A 381 -38.46 -2.58 44.03
N HIS A 382 -38.36 -2.22 42.76
CA HIS A 382 -37.36 -2.71 41.81
C HIS A 382 -36.48 -1.56 41.30
N VAL A 383 -35.26 -1.87 40.90
CA VAL A 383 -34.36 -0.98 40.17
C VAL A 383 -34.08 -1.56 38.79
N LEU A 384 -34.00 -0.69 37.80
CA LEU A 384 -33.57 -1.07 36.46
C LEU A 384 -32.05 -1.23 36.43
N ALA A 385 -31.56 -2.38 35.99
CA ALA A 385 -30.12 -2.66 35.91
C ALA A 385 -29.77 -3.42 34.63
N GLU A 386 -28.58 -3.17 34.13
CA GLU A 386 -27.94 -3.91 33.05
C GLU A 386 -27.27 -5.17 33.60
N GLU A 387 -27.51 -6.30 32.95
CA GLU A 387 -27.05 -7.63 33.33
C GLU A 387 -25.75 -7.99 32.59
N TYR A 388 -24.66 -8.19 33.35
CA TYR A 388 -23.39 -8.67 32.82
C TYR A 388 -23.17 -10.14 33.22
N PRO A 389 -23.08 -11.07 32.24
CA PRO A 389 -22.86 -12.48 32.53
C PRO A 389 -21.43 -12.76 33.02
N GLU A 390 -21.24 -13.93 33.63
CA GLU A 390 -19.91 -14.38 34.05
C GLU A 390 -18.98 -14.63 32.85
N THR A 391 -17.73 -14.18 32.97
CA THR A 391 -16.67 -14.39 31.99
C THR A 391 -15.40 -14.90 32.65
N ALA A 392 -14.41 -15.31 31.85
CA ALA A 392 -13.08 -15.68 32.36
C ALA A 392 -12.36 -14.54 33.13
N ARG A 393 -12.84 -13.29 33.03
CA ARG A 393 -12.25 -12.10 33.66
C ARG A 393 -12.99 -11.62 34.90
N HIS A 394 -14.29 -11.89 35.01
CA HIS A 394 -15.13 -11.44 36.13
C HIS A 394 -16.35 -12.35 36.33
N GLY A 395 -16.83 -12.45 37.58
CA GLY A 395 -18.15 -13.04 37.87
C GLY A 395 -19.30 -12.22 37.29
N ALA A 396 -20.52 -12.77 37.31
CA ALA A 396 -21.71 -12.02 36.90
C ALA A 396 -21.98 -10.83 37.85
N PHE A 397 -22.48 -9.72 37.32
CA PHE A 397 -22.80 -8.52 38.07
C PHE A 397 -23.89 -7.69 37.40
N LEU A 398 -24.44 -6.72 38.13
CA LEU A 398 -25.41 -5.74 37.66
C LEU A 398 -24.79 -4.34 37.58
N ARG A 399 -25.21 -3.52 36.62
CA ARG A 399 -24.78 -2.11 36.52
C ARG A 399 -25.98 -1.19 36.36
N ALA A 400 -25.94 -0.03 37.00
CA ALA A 400 -26.87 1.05 36.70
C ALA A 400 -26.66 1.53 35.24
N PRO A 401 -27.72 1.62 34.41
CA PRO A 401 -27.59 2.00 33.00
C PRO A 401 -26.91 3.37 32.82
N GLY A 402 -26.21 3.57 31.70
CA GLY A 402 -25.48 4.79 31.39
C GLY A 402 -23.98 4.57 31.15
N GLY A 403 -23.31 5.63 30.67
CA GLY A 403 -21.95 5.52 30.13
C GLY A 403 -21.06 6.73 30.38
N GLY A 404 -20.15 6.96 29.43
CA GLY A 404 -19.07 7.93 29.55
C GLY A 404 -19.55 9.36 29.40
N ILE A 405 -18.95 10.30 30.15
CA ILE A 405 -19.18 11.74 29.92
C ILE A 405 -18.17 12.21 28.87
N GLU A 406 -18.66 12.77 27.77
CA GLU A 406 -17.82 13.26 26.69
C GLU A 406 -17.23 14.66 26.96
N VAL A 407 -16.17 15.01 26.22
CA VAL A 407 -15.54 16.33 26.35
C VAL A 407 -16.51 17.41 25.85
N GLY A 408 -16.84 18.35 26.73
CA GLY A 408 -17.80 19.43 26.44
C GLY A 408 -19.25 19.10 26.81
N GLU A 409 -19.51 17.89 27.30
CA GLU A 409 -20.83 17.41 27.72
C GLU A 409 -21.04 17.57 29.24
N SER A 410 -22.27 17.89 29.66
CA SER A 410 -22.63 17.86 31.08
C SER A 410 -23.00 16.43 31.52
N ALA A 411 -22.78 16.07 32.78
CA ALA A 411 -23.14 14.72 33.27
C ALA A 411 -24.64 14.38 33.10
N ALA A 412 -25.51 15.39 33.12
CA ALA A 412 -26.95 15.20 32.91
C ALA A 412 -27.29 15.02 31.42
N ASP A 413 -26.53 15.64 30.51
CA ASP A 413 -26.70 15.45 29.07
C ASP A 413 -26.18 14.08 28.64
N ALA A 414 -25.02 13.67 29.17
CA ALA A 414 -24.48 12.32 29.02
C ALA A 414 -25.50 11.27 29.45
N MET A 415 -26.16 11.48 30.59
CA MET A 415 -27.20 10.57 31.08
C MET A 415 -28.36 10.42 30.09
N ARG A 416 -28.84 11.53 29.54
CA ARG A 416 -29.94 11.50 28.55
C ARG A 416 -29.50 10.85 27.24
N ARG A 417 -28.27 11.13 26.79
CA ARG A 417 -27.70 10.55 25.58
C ARG A 417 -27.59 9.04 25.71
N GLU A 418 -26.96 8.56 26.78
CA GLU A 418 -26.73 7.13 27.00
C GLU A 418 -28.05 6.35 27.11
N LEU A 419 -29.07 6.84 27.86
CA LEU A 419 -30.38 6.16 27.89
C LEU A 419 -31.11 6.16 26.53
N ARG A 420 -30.89 7.19 25.71
CA ARG A 420 -31.42 7.22 24.34
C ARG A 420 -30.69 6.22 23.46
N GLU A 421 -29.36 6.15 23.55
CA GLU A 421 -28.51 5.27 22.74
C GLU A 421 -28.69 3.80 23.15
N GLU A 422 -28.60 3.49 24.44
CA GLU A 422 -28.67 2.13 24.99
C GLU A 422 -30.11 1.57 24.93
N LEU A 423 -31.14 2.37 25.25
CA LEU A 423 -32.52 1.89 25.45
C LEU A 423 -33.54 2.48 24.48
N GLY A 424 -33.18 3.48 23.68
CA GLY A 424 -34.13 4.17 22.80
C GLY A 424 -35.14 5.04 23.56
N ILE A 425 -34.82 5.47 24.79
CA ILE A 425 -35.77 6.17 25.67
C ILE A 425 -35.34 7.60 25.97
N GLU A 426 -36.24 8.54 25.74
CA GLU A 426 -36.11 9.92 26.21
C GLU A 426 -36.53 10.03 27.68
N VAL A 427 -35.78 10.80 28.46
CA VAL A 427 -36.05 11.02 29.88
C VAL A 427 -36.25 12.50 30.18
N GLU A 428 -37.34 12.79 30.90
CA GLU A 428 -37.84 14.15 31.13
C GLU A 428 -37.30 14.73 32.44
N ASP A 429 -37.29 13.94 33.51
CA ASP A 429 -36.87 14.36 34.84
C ASP A 429 -35.62 13.58 35.29
N VAL A 430 -34.50 14.30 35.37
CA VAL A 430 -33.22 13.77 35.86
C VAL A 430 -32.71 14.66 36.98
N ARG A 431 -32.39 14.04 38.11
CA ARG A 431 -31.88 14.74 39.28
C ARG A 431 -30.65 14.05 39.82
N ARG A 432 -29.54 14.76 39.91
CA ARG A 432 -28.30 14.21 40.47
C ARG A 432 -28.49 13.96 41.96
N VAL A 433 -28.33 12.71 42.39
CA VAL A 433 -28.44 12.29 43.79
C VAL A 433 -27.09 12.15 44.46
N ALA A 434 -26.04 11.79 43.71
CA ALA A 434 -24.69 11.65 44.26
C ALA A 434 -23.61 11.84 43.19
N VAL A 435 -22.38 12.07 43.67
CA VAL A 435 -21.16 11.80 42.90
C VAL A 435 -20.35 10.82 43.73
N THR A 436 -20.09 9.63 43.19
CA THR A 436 -19.35 8.56 43.88
C THR A 436 -18.10 8.18 43.10
N GLU A 437 -17.27 7.33 43.70
CA GLU A 437 -16.07 6.79 43.05
C GLU A 437 -16.21 5.29 42.92
N ASN A 438 -15.97 4.76 41.73
CA ASN A 438 -15.85 3.33 41.52
C ASN A 438 -14.37 3.00 41.26
N ILE A 439 -13.69 2.46 42.26
CA ILE A 439 -12.29 2.07 42.18
C ILE A 439 -12.22 0.54 42.20
N PHE A 440 -11.65 -0.04 41.15
CA PHE A 440 -11.53 -1.49 41.03
C PHE A 440 -10.15 -1.90 40.53
N ASP A 441 -9.67 -3.03 41.05
CA ASP A 441 -8.45 -3.69 40.61
C ASP A 441 -8.73 -5.19 40.48
N ARG A 442 -9.03 -5.64 39.26
CA ARG A 442 -9.35 -7.04 38.97
C ARG A 442 -8.53 -7.54 37.79
N ALA A 443 -7.72 -8.58 38.03
CA ALA A 443 -7.08 -9.44 37.02
C ALA A 443 -6.59 -8.71 35.73
N GLY A 444 -5.81 -7.62 35.90
CA GLY A 444 -5.20 -6.89 34.77
C GLY A 444 -6.00 -5.69 34.25
N ALA A 445 -7.18 -5.40 34.81
CA ALA A 445 -7.93 -4.17 34.61
C ALA A 445 -8.07 -3.42 35.94
N SER A 446 -7.21 -2.41 36.12
CA SER A 446 -7.35 -1.42 37.21
C SER A 446 -8.00 -0.18 36.62
N GLY A 447 -9.09 0.27 37.24
CA GLY A 447 -9.89 1.40 36.80
C GLY A 447 -10.33 2.28 37.96
N HIS A 448 -10.54 3.55 37.65
CA HIS A 448 -11.09 4.55 38.56
C HIS A 448 -12.11 5.36 37.79
N GLU A 449 -13.36 5.34 38.24
CA GLU A 449 -14.44 6.11 37.66
C GLU A 449 -14.96 7.12 38.69
N ILE A 450 -15.18 8.36 38.27
CA ILE A 450 -15.98 9.36 38.99
C ILE A 450 -17.39 9.28 38.41
N VAL A 451 -18.34 8.88 39.24
CA VAL A 451 -19.67 8.48 38.81
C VAL A 451 -20.68 9.52 39.23
N SER A 452 -21.29 10.22 38.29
CA SER A 452 -22.46 11.06 38.56
C SER A 452 -23.71 10.18 38.55
N VAL A 453 -24.38 10.07 39.68
CA VAL A 453 -25.57 9.21 39.84
C VAL A 453 -26.82 10.07 39.78
N PHE A 454 -27.75 9.72 38.90
CA PHE A 454 -29.01 10.44 38.70
C PHE A 454 -30.21 9.57 39.07
N ALA A 455 -31.13 10.10 39.88
CA ALA A 455 -32.49 9.58 39.92
C ALA A 455 -33.22 10.03 38.66
N VAL A 456 -33.85 9.09 37.98
CA VAL A 456 -34.51 9.32 36.68
C VAL A 456 -35.97 8.89 36.75
N ARG A 457 -36.86 9.73 36.22
CA ARG A 457 -38.27 9.38 35.97
C ARG A 457 -38.60 9.55 34.49
N SER A 458 -39.28 8.57 33.94
CA SER A 458 -39.77 8.61 32.56
C SER A 458 -41.04 7.79 32.45
N ALA A 459 -42.06 8.36 31.81
CA ALA A 459 -43.30 7.64 31.53
C ALA A 459 -43.07 6.39 30.66
N ALA A 460 -42.05 6.41 29.79
CA ALA A 460 -41.68 5.27 28.96
C ALA A 460 -41.11 4.11 29.80
N LEU A 461 -40.24 4.42 30.77
CA LEU A 461 -39.68 3.43 31.69
C LEU A 461 -40.76 2.92 32.66
N ASP A 462 -41.62 3.81 33.17
CA ASP A 462 -42.72 3.46 34.06
C ASP A 462 -43.75 2.54 33.37
N ALA A 463 -43.89 2.62 32.04
CA ALA A 463 -44.77 1.74 31.27
C ALA A 463 -44.21 0.31 31.09
N LEU A 464 -42.92 0.08 31.34
CA LEU A 464 -42.31 -1.25 31.19
C LEU A 464 -42.84 -2.23 32.25
N PRO A 465 -43.31 -3.43 31.86
CA PRO A 465 -43.62 -4.52 32.79
C PRO A 465 -42.39 -4.91 33.64
N LEU A 466 -42.63 -5.37 34.87
CA LEU A 466 -41.53 -5.80 35.77
C LEU A 466 -40.80 -7.07 35.29
N ASP A 467 -41.37 -7.82 34.35
CA ASP A 467 -40.75 -8.97 33.69
C ASP A 467 -40.13 -8.63 32.32
N ALA A 468 -40.08 -7.34 31.96
CA ALA A 468 -39.46 -6.90 30.71
C ALA A 468 -37.93 -7.00 30.77
N HIS A 469 -37.34 -7.51 29.70
CA HIS A 469 -35.90 -7.44 29.43
C HIS A 469 -35.68 -6.79 28.07
N LEU A 470 -34.94 -5.69 28.04
CA LEU A 470 -34.64 -4.94 26.82
C LEU A 470 -33.20 -5.23 26.37
N PRO A 471 -32.94 -5.45 25.07
CA PRO A 471 -31.57 -5.46 24.57
C PRO A 471 -30.99 -4.06 24.65
N VAL A 472 -29.71 -3.96 25.02
CA VAL A 472 -28.94 -2.72 24.87
C VAL A 472 -28.61 -2.57 23.39
N LEU A 473 -28.99 -1.45 22.76
CA LEU A 473 -28.97 -1.32 21.30
C LEU A 473 -27.55 -1.28 20.71
N ASP A 474 -26.56 -0.87 21.50
CA ASP A 474 -25.15 -0.78 21.14
C ASP A 474 -24.27 -1.80 21.87
N GLY A 475 -24.88 -2.80 22.52
CA GLY A 475 -24.19 -3.83 23.32
C GLY A 475 -24.78 -5.24 23.19
N ASP A 476 -24.05 -6.23 23.71
CA ASP A 476 -24.49 -7.64 23.77
C ASP A 476 -25.19 -7.99 25.10
N THR A 477 -25.62 -6.98 25.85
CA THR A 477 -26.19 -7.06 27.20
C THR A 477 -27.68 -6.79 27.19
N ARG A 478 -28.31 -6.96 28.36
CA ARG A 478 -29.73 -6.74 28.56
C ARG A 478 -29.98 -5.92 29.81
N VAL A 479 -31.04 -5.13 29.79
CA VAL A 479 -31.51 -4.36 30.94
C VAL A 479 -32.83 -4.94 31.43
N GLY A 480 -32.94 -5.16 32.74
CA GLY A 480 -34.11 -5.76 33.39
C GLY A 480 -34.41 -5.14 34.76
N TRP A 481 -35.58 -5.47 35.32
CA TRP A 481 -35.97 -5.02 36.66
C TRP A 481 -35.51 -6.01 37.74
N HIS A 482 -34.77 -5.52 38.73
CA HIS A 482 -34.27 -6.30 39.85
C HIS A 482 -34.86 -5.82 41.16
N ARG A 483 -35.27 -6.76 42.04
CA ARG A 483 -35.79 -6.41 43.37
C ARG A 483 -34.72 -5.68 44.18
N LEU A 484 -35.09 -4.56 44.78
CA LEU A 484 -34.25 -3.85 45.74
C LEU A 484 -33.99 -4.70 46.99
N ASP A 485 -34.99 -5.50 47.39
CA ASP A 485 -34.88 -6.49 48.46
C ASP A 485 -34.03 -7.67 48.00
N GLY A 486 -32.72 -7.63 48.27
CA GLY A 486 -31.77 -8.68 47.87
C GLY A 486 -30.66 -8.20 46.92
N LEU A 487 -30.76 -6.96 46.43
CA LEU A 487 -29.70 -6.31 45.68
C LEU A 487 -28.37 -6.33 46.47
N ASP A 488 -27.24 -6.53 45.78
CA ASP A 488 -25.89 -6.77 46.33
C ASP A 488 -25.66 -8.10 47.06
N ARG A 489 -26.72 -8.79 47.52
CA ARG A 489 -26.62 -10.14 48.08
C ARG A 489 -26.59 -11.22 46.99
N ASP A 490 -27.39 -11.04 45.95
CA ASP A 490 -27.55 -12.02 44.87
C ASP A 490 -26.52 -11.79 43.76
N LEU A 491 -26.32 -10.52 43.36
CA LEU A 491 -25.31 -10.07 42.41
C LEU A 491 -24.76 -8.71 42.86
N PRO A 492 -23.45 -8.44 42.71
CA PRO A 492 -22.89 -7.11 42.94
C PRO A 492 -23.54 -6.08 42.02
N PHE A 493 -23.98 -4.93 42.54
CA PHE A 493 -24.51 -3.83 41.75
C PHE A 493 -23.51 -2.66 41.69
N HIS A 494 -23.24 -2.16 40.49
CA HIS A 494 -22.25 -1.12 40.24
C HIS A 494 -22.86 0.21 39.76
N PRO A 495 -22.34 1.37 40.22
CA PRO A 495 -21.26 1.54 41.22
C PRO A 495 -21.66 1.03 42.61
N ALA A 496 -20.67 0.77 43.48
CA ALA A 496 -20.89 0.03 44.74
C ALA A 496 -21.95 0.67 45.67
N GLU A 497 -22.14 1.99 45.61
CA GLU A 497 -23.16 2.70 46.40
C GLU A 497 -24.54 2.77 45.71
N ALA A 498 -24.66 2.31 44.45
CA ALA A 498 -25.89 2.43 43.67
C ALA A 498 -27.08 1.73 44.33
N GLY A 499 -26.85 0.59 45.00
CA GLY A 499 -27.92 -0.14 45.67
C GLY A 499 -28.53 0.63 46.83
N ASP A 500 -27.69 1.22 47.68
CA ASP A 500 -28.13 2.06 48.80
C ASP A 500 -28.79 3.36 48.31
N LEU A 501 -28.24 3.99 47.27
CA LEU A 501 -28.83 5.16 46.64
C LEU A 501 -30.19 4.85 46.01
N ALA A 502 -30.35 3.68 45.37
CA ALA A 502 -31.61 3.26 44.78
C ALA A 502 -32.69 3.04 45.85
N ARG A 503 -32.33 2.45 47.01
CA ARG A 503 -33.24 2.31 48.15
C ARG A 503 -33.66 3.67 48.71
N ALA A 504 -32.74 4.62 48.85
CA ALA A 504 -33.03 5.98 49.31
C ALA A 504 -33.88 6.81 48.31
N VAL A 505 -33.76 6.54 47.01
CA VAL A 505 -34.65 7.10 45.98
C VAL A 505 -36.05 6.45 46.08
N ALA A 506 -36.12 5.14 46.37
CA ALA A 506 -37.37 4.40 46.50
C ALA A 506 -38.24 4.88 47.67
N ASP A 507 -37.61 5.14 48.83
CA ASP A 507 -38.30 5.55 50.06
C ASP A 507 -38.54 7.07 50.15
N GLY A 508 -38.06 7.83 49.17
CA GLY A 508 -38.22 9.29 49.08
C GLY A 508 -37.27 10.09 49.97
N SER A 509 -36.25 9.45 50.56
CA SER A 509 -35.22 10.12 51.37
C SER A 509 -34.22 10.92 50.54
N LEU A 510 -34.04 10.56 49.26
CA LEU A 510 -33.22 11.30 48.31
C LEU A 510 -34.04 11.86 47.18
#